data_AF-A0A521JQ49-F1
#
_entry.id   AF-A0A521JQ49-F1
#
_cell.length_a   1.000
_cell.length_b   1.000
_cell.length_c   1.000
_cell.angle_alpha   90.00
_cell.angle_beta   90.00
_cell.angle_gamma   90.00
#
_symmetry.space_group_name_H-M   'P 1'
#
loop_
_entity.id
_entity.type
_entity.pdbx_description
1 polymer ?
#
loop_
_entity_poly.entity_id
_entity_poly.type
_entity_poly.pdbx_seq_one_letter_code
_entity_poly.pdbx_strand_id
1 'polypeptide(L)'
;MASDVGNYQLSTSSIVSAVVYQKNNMSSINTQKLSEIITSDDNYYSVYDYIYDLQEKIRASRNLSDDIYLALGEKETTIDCINARNWSINKAGSIYFLDDYNDEKGYGTLMFAAIKNGSLEKPVKIDDDVMGYQFGNENENIFYFKDIKNSSGDVYMNNKLVASDVYISSLYNYKDTDKLLYYIDYSDKSQSGTLCLYDGKVETKIADDVSYFSPINDKNIAYLMDYRFDREKGDLMLYNGKKKPTPIDTDVTALLWNPKMIWGSYWYYFY
;
A
#
# COMPACT_ATOMS: atom_id res chain seq x y z
N MET A 1 -17.70 22.10 13.36
CA MET A 1 -16.52 21.26 13.65
C MET A 1 -15.66 21.29 12.41
N ALA A 2 -14.38 21.64 12.50
CA ALA A 2 -13.49 21.74 11.36
C ALA A 2 -13.07 20.32 10.92
N SER A 3 -13.88 19.69 10.07
CA SER A 3 -13.62 18.36 9.49
C SER A 3 -12.73 18.38 8.24
N ASP A 4 -12.31 19.57 7.77
CA ASP A 4 -11.82 19.73 6.39
C ASP A 4 -10.37 20.24 6.30
N VAL A 5 -9.53 19.90 7.29
CA VAL A 5 -8.08 19.84 7.05
C VAL A 5 -7.80 18.39 6.69
N GLY A 6 -7.72 18.08 5.39
CA GLY A 6 -7.35 16.74 4.93
C GLY A 6 -6.11 16.26 5.68
N ASN A 7 -6.04 14.96 6.00
CA ASN A 7 -4.86 14.38 6.62
C ASN A 7 -3.67 14.53 5.66
N TYR A 8 -2.90 15.62 5.77
CA TYR A 8 -1.66 15.83 5.03
C TYR A 8 -0.48 15.06 5.64
N GLN A 9 -0.76 14.20 6.61
CA GLN A 9 0.14 13.18 7.11
C GLN A 9 0.27 12.08 6.05
N LEU A 10 1.47 11.95 5.49
CA LEU A 10 1.79 10.99 4.44
C LEU A 10 2.29 9.67 5.04
N SER A 11 3.10 9.73 6.10
CA SER A 11 3.56 8.55 6.84
C SER A 11 4.04 8.91 8.24
N THR A 12 4.03 7.95 9.17
CA THR A 12 4.51 8.17 10.55
C THR A 12 5.25 6.95 11.09
N SER A 13 6.16 7.19 12.03
CA SER A 13 6.81 6.15 12.82
C SER A 13 7.00 6.62 14.25
N SER A 14 6.45 5.85 15.20
CA SER A 14 6.70 6.05 16.63
C SER A 14 8.08 5.55 17.06
N ILE A 15 8.72 4.67 16.28
CA ILE A 15 10.04 4.09 16.59
C ILE A 15 11.12 5.16 16.51
N VAL A 16 11.11 5.96 15.44
CA VAL A 16 12.06 7.06 15.23
C VAL A 16 11.46 8.43 15.51
N SER A 17 10.22 8.49 16.01
CA SER A 17 9.47 9.75 16.25
C SER A 17 9.49 10.67 15.02
N ALA A 18 9.09 10.10 13.89
CA ALA A 18 9.11 10.75 12.58
C ALA A 18 7.71 10.88 11.99
N VAL A 19 7.45 12.01 11.32
CA VAL A 19 6.24 12.28 10.55
C VAL A 19 6.63 12.87 9.21
N VAL A 20 6.20 12.24 8.11
CA VAL A 20 6.28 12.80 6.76
C VAL A 20 4.94 13.45 6.46
N TYR A 21 4.95 14.71 6.01
CA TYR A 21 3.74 15.47 5.76
C TYR A 21 3.94 16.57 4.73
N GLN A 22 2.82 17.10 4.25
CA GLN A 22 2.77 18.27 3.39
C GLN A 22 2.12 19.44 4.14
N LYS A 23 2.61 20.66 3.89
CA LYS A 23 2.04 21.88 4.47
C LYS A 23 1.12 22.58 3.49
N ASN A 24 0.26 23.46 3.99
CA ASN A 24 -0.40 24.45 3.16
C ASN A 24 0.42 25.74 3.14
N ASN A 25 0.67 26.25 1.95
CA ASN A 25 1.01 27.64 1.71
C ASN A 25 -0.26 28.48 1.86
N MET A 26 -0.19 29.59 2.56
CA MET A 26 -1.31 30.52 2.72
C MET A 26 -0.99 31.81 1.98
N SER A 27 -1.81 32.17 1.01
CA SER A 27 -1.75 33.50 0.40
C SER A 27 -2.26 34.56 1.37
N SER A 28 -1.85 35.83 1.18
CA SER A 28 -2.32 36.92 2.03
C SER A 28 -3.84 37.07 1.94
N ILE A 29 -4.53 36.93 3.06
CA ILE A 29 -5.99 37.14 3.15
C ILE A 29 -6.24 38.59 3.54
N ASN A 30 -7.10 39.29 2.79
CA ASN A 30 -7.54 40.63 3.17
C ASN A 30 -8.35 40.57 4.46
N THR A 31 -7.88 41.28 5.50
CA THR A 31 -8.61 41.42 6.77
C THR A 31 -9.84 42.30 6.59
N GLN A 32 -11.02 41.81 6.97
CA GLN A 32 -12.26 42.59 7.00
C GLN A 32 -12.59 43.02 8.43
N LYS A 33 -13.11 44.24 8.62
CA LYS A 33 -13.56 44.66 9.94
C LYS A 33 -14.88 43.98 10.26
N LEU A 34 -15.02 43.50 11.50
CA LEU A 34 -16.26 42.87 11.97
C LEU A 34 -17.48 43.78 11.79
N SER A 35 -17.31 45.09 11.95
CA SER A 35 -18.35 46.09 11.71
C SER A 35 -18.82 46.16 10.25
N GLU A 36 -17.99 45.81 9.26
CA GLU A 36 -18.37 45.81 7.83
C GLU A 36 -19.14 44.55 7.44
N ILE A 37 -19.07 43.51 8.27
CA ILE A 37 -19.72 42.22 8.06
C ILE A 37 -21.15 42.24 8.62
N ILE A 38 -21.40 43.00 9.70
CA ILE A 38 -22.67 43.01 10.44
C ILE A 38 -23.62 44.13 9.98
N THR A 39 -23.26 44.93 8.96
CA THR A 39 -23.95 46.20 8.64
C THR A 39 -25.17 46.16 7.71
N SER A 40 -25.73 45.01 7.34
CA SER A 40 -26.97 45.01 6.56
C SER A 40 -28.20 44.83 7.45
N ASP A 41 -29.11 45.80 7.41
CA ASP A 41 -30.50 45.73 7.90
C ASP A 41 -31.35 44.61 7.25
N ASP A 42 -30.73 43.78 6.39
CA ASP A 42 -31.34 42.62 5.75
C ASP A 42 -31.26 41.39 6.65
N ASN A 43 -32.36 41.17 7.37
CA ASN A 43 -32.59 40.17 8.41
C ASN A 43 -32.66 38.71 7.89
N TYR A 44 -31.89 38.35 6.85
CA TYR A 44 -31.92 37.03 6.22
C TYR A 44 -30.56 36.31 6.21
N TYR A 45 -29.44 37.02 6.37
CA TYR A 45 -28.12 36.41 6.54
C TYR A 45 -27.87 36.13 8.02
N SER A 46 -27.78 34.86 8.38
CA SER A 46 -27.50 34.46 9.74
C SER A 46 -26.00 34.62 10.04
N VAL A 47 -25.63 34.73 11.32
CA VAL A 47 -24.23 34.70 11.77
C VAL A 47 -23.47 33.47 11.23
N TYR A 48 -24.20 32.38 10.97
CA TYR A 48 -23.65 31.16 10.39
C TYR A 48 -23.12 31.37 8.96
N ASP A 49 -23.83 32.13 8.13
CA ASP A 49 -23.45 32.38 6.74
C ASP A 49 -22.17 33.22 6.64
N TYR A 50 -22.00 34.21 7.52
CA TYR A 50 -20.77 34.99 7.61
C TYR A 50 -19.56 34.16 8.06
N ILE A 51 -19.75 33.25 9.02
CA ILE A 51 -18.71 32.33 9.46
C ILE A 51 -18.33 31.39 8.32
N TYR A 52 -19.31 30.90 7.56
CA TYR A 52 -19.09 30.03 6.42
C TYR A 52 -18.28 30.74 5.32
N ASP A 53 -18.64 31.97 4.94
CA ASP A 53 -17.91 32.76 3.94
C ASP A 53 -16.46 33.03 4.34
N LEU A 54 -16.21 33.31 5.62
CA LEU A 54 -14.85 33.48 6.14
C LEU A 54 -14.05 32.18 6.08
N GLN A 55 -14.67 31.04 6.41
CA GLN A 55 -14.04 29.73 6.31
C GLN A 55 -13.69 29.39 4.86
N GLU A 56 -14.59 29.65 3.92
CA GLU A 56 -14.35 29.42 2.49
C GLU A 56 -13.25 30.33 1.93
N LYS A 57 -13.19 31.60 2.32
CA LYS A 57 -12.07 32.49 1.94
C LYS A 57 -10.73 31.98 2.47
N ILE A 58 -10.69 31.51 3.73
CA ILE A 58 -9.49 30.91 4.31
C ILE A 58 -9.14 29.61 3.56
N ARG A 59 -10.12 28.78 3.24
CA ARG A 59 -9.92 27.53 2.49
C ARG A 59 -9.35 27.80 1.10
N ALA A 60 -9.97 28.70 0.34
CA ALA A 60 -9.54 29.08 -1.00
C ALA A 60 -8.17 29.76 -1.03
N SER A 61 -7.74 30.37 0.09
CA SER A 61 -6.40 30.98 0.19
C SER A 61 -5.27 29.98 0.41
N ARG A 62 -5.60 28.73 0.79
CA ARG A 62 -4.64 27.65 1.06
C ARG A 62 -4.37 26.87 -0.22
N ASN A 63 -3.09 26.72 -0.54
CA ASN A 63 -2.63 25.80 -1.57
C ASN A 63 -1.64 24.83 -0.94
N LEU A 64 -1.61 23.59 -1.41
CA LEU A 64 -0.61 22.64 -0.95
C LEU A 64 0.79 23.12 -1.34
N SER A 65 1.73 22.96 -0.42
CA SER A 65 3.15 23.19 -0.68
C SER A 65 3.66 22.09 -1.60
N ASP A 66 4.45 22.45 -2.60
CA ASP A 66 5.13 21.46 -3.44
C ASP A 66 6.21 20.69 -2.65
N ASP A 67 6.71 21.27 -1.54
CA ASP A 67 7.69 20.64 -0.67
C ASP A 67 7.06 19.60 0.25
N ILE A 68 7.82 18.52 0.46
CA ILE A 68 7.51 17.49 1.46
C ILE A 68 8.41 17.66 2.67
N TYR A 69 7.80 17.63 3.85
CA TYR A 69 8.47 17.89 5.12
C TYR A 69 8.60 16.60 5.93
N LEU A 70 9.72 16.49 6.64
CA LEU A 70 9.96 15.51 7.68
C LEU A 70 10.10 16.23 9.02
N ALA A 71 9.19 15.95 9.94
CA ALA A 71 9.40 16.25 11.35
C ALA A 71 10.11 15.05 12.00
N LEU A 72 11.21 15.32 12.70
CA LEU A 72 12.02 14.33 13.40
C LEU A 72 12.33 14.85 14.82
N GLY A 73 11.54 14.39 15.80
CA GLY A 73 11.53 15.00 17.13
C GLY A 73 11.15 16.48 17.07
N GLU A 74 12.04 17.35 17.55
CA GLU A 74 11.85 18.82 17.55
C GLU A 74 12.40 19.50 16.28
N LYS A 75 12.95 18.74 15.33
CA LYS A 75 13.54 19.28 14.10
C LYS A 75 12.60 19.07 12.92
N GLU A 76 12.69 19.97 11.96
CA GLU A 76 12.00 19.87 10.67
C GLU A 76 13.02 20.02 9.55
N THR A 77 12.85 19.24 8.49
CA THR A 77 13.63 19.34 7.26
C THR A 77 12.75 19.04 6.04
N THR A 78 13.23 19.37 4.85
CA THR A 78 12.57 19.03 3.59
C THR A 78 13.18 17.76 3.01
N ILE A 79 12.37 17.00 2.27
CA ILE A 79 12.81 15.83 1.51
C ILE A 79 13.02 16.27 0.06
N ASP A 80 14.19 15.96 -0.51
CA ASP A 80 14.51 16.19 -1.92
C ASP A 80 13.75 15.19 -2.80
N CYS A 81 12.65 15.63 -3.40
CA CYS A 81 11.75 14.82 -4.22
C CYS A 81 10.92 15.70 -5.18
N ILE A 82 10.41 15.12 -6.26
CA ILE A 82 9.60 15.76 -7.29
C ILE A 82 8.36 14.91 -7.54
N ASN A 83 7.16 15.48 -7.35
CA ASN A 83 5.89 14.78 -7.56
C ASN A 83 5.81 13.40 -6.87
N ALA A 84 6.35 13.30 -5.66
CA ALA A 84 6.51 12.03 -4.97
C ALA A 84 5.24 11.54 -4.27
N ARG A 85 5.03 10.22 -4.29
CA ARG A 85 3.82 9.54 -3.80
C ARG A 85 4.16 8.28 -3.02
N ASN A 86 3.10 7.66 -2.47
CA ASN A 86 3.16 6.38 -1.78
C ASN A 86 4.25 6.38 -0.72
N TRP A 87 4.07 7.17 0.33
CA TRP A 87 5.06 7.37 1.37
C TRP A 87 4.95 6.29 2.45
N SER A 88 6.09 5.75 2.89
CA SER A 88 6.10 4.78 3.98
C SER A 88 7.39 4.87 4.80
N ILE A 89 7.29 4.70 6.11
CA ILE A 89 8.44 4.55 7.01
C ILE A 89 8.51 3.08 7.46
N ASN A 90 9.64 2.42 7.22
CA ASN A 90 9.82 1.03 7.64
C ASN A 90 10.11 0.93 9.15
N LYS A 91 10.23 -0.32 9.66
CA LYS A 91 10.54 -0.57 11.08
C LYS A 91 11.90 0.01 11.52
N ALA A 92 12.87 0.10 10.62
CA ALA A 92 14.16 0.72 10.88
C ALA A 92 14.12 2.26 10.90
N GLY A 93 12.98 2.87 10.54
CA GLY A 93 12.81 4.32 10.48
C GLY A 93 13.25 4.94 9.16
N SER A 94 13.60 4.14 8.15
CA SER A 94 13.92 4.62 6.81
C SER A 94 12.65 4.94 6.03
N ILE A 95 12.72 6.00 5.23
CA ILE A 95 11.62 6.51 4.41
C ILE A 95 11.74 5.92 3.01
N TYR A 96 10.60 5.46 2.47
CA TYR A 96 10.43 5.00 1.10
C TYR A 96 9.32 5.80 0.43
N PHE A 97 9.48 6.05 -0.87
CA PHE A 97 8.51 6.77 -1.70
C PHE A 97 8.75 6.50 -3.19
N LEU A 98 7.73 6.76 -4.01
CA LEU A 98 7.85 6.80 -5.46
C LEU A 98 8.04 8.25 -5.89
N ASP A 99 9.21 8.57 -6.43
CA ASP A 99 9.61 9.89 -6.92
C ASP A 99 9.38 10.03 -8.43
N ASP A 100 9.28 11.27 -8.92
CA ASP A 100 9.00 11.59 -10.33
C ASP A 100 7.84 10.75 -10.90
N TYR A 101 6.76 10.62 -10.12
CA TYR A 101 5.67 9.72 -10.46
C TYR A 101 4.91 10.25 -11.67
N ASN A 102 4.75 9.42 -12.71
CA ASN A 102 3.98 9.76 -13.89
C ASN A 102 2.55 9.21 -13.75
N ASP A 103 1.57 10.10 -13.58
CA ASP A 103 0.16 9.72 -13.44
C ASP A 103 -0.44 9.05 -14.67
N GLU A 104 -0.04 9.47 -15.86
CA GLU A 104 -0.56 8.92 -17.12
C GLU A 104 -0.08 7.49 -17.33
N LYS A 105 1.15 7.18 -16.88
CA LYS A 105 1.76 5.87 -17.04
C LYS A 105 1.62 4.95 -15.81
N GLY A 106 1.36 5.52 -14.64
CA GLY A 106 1.15 4.78 -13.40
C GLY A 106 2.44 4.22 -12.79
N TYR A 107 3.58 4.87 -12.98
CA TYR A 107 4.86 4.45 -12.38
C TYR A 107 5.75 5.64 -12.02
N GLY A 108 6.71 5.41 -11.13
CA GLY A 108 7.76 6.36 -10.76
C GLY A 108 9.07 5.67 -10.39
N THR A 109 9.97 6.40 -9.75
CA THR A 109 11.26 5.91 -9.26
C THR A 109 11.14 5.55 -7.78
N LEU A 110 11.41 4.31 -7.41
CA LEU A 110 11.41 3.93 -5.99
C LEU A 110 12.67 4.46 -5.30
N MET A 111 12.48 5.29 -4.29
CA MET A 111 13.53 5.95 -3.53
C MET A 111 13.56 5.48 -2.08
N PHE A 112 14.74 5.60 -1.46
CA PHE A 112 15.03 5.29 -0.07
C PHE A 112 15.80 6.44 0.58
N ALA A 113 15.41 6.85 1.78
CA ALA A 113 16.17 7.78 2.59
C ALA A 113 16.30 7.28 4.04
N ALA A 114 17.54 7.10 4.51
CA ALA A 114 17.80 6.67 5.87
C ALA A 114 17.75 7.84 6.86
N ILE A 115 17.32 7.56 8.09
CA ILE A 115 17.47 8.49 9.21
C ILE A 115 18.62 7.98 10.08
N LYS A 116 19.72 8.73 10.15
CA LYS A 116 20.89 8.38 10.98
C LYS A 116 21.26 9.54 11.88
N ASN A 117 21.54 9.24 13.15
CA ASN A 117 21.96 10.24 14.15
C ASN A 117 21.00 11.45 14.24
N GLY A 118 19.69 11.22 14.09
CA GLY A 118 18.68 12.29 14.14
C GLY A 118 18.73 13.25 12.95
N SER A 119 19.16 12.79 11.78
CA SER A 119 19.19 13.56 10.53
C SER A 119 18.81 12.67 9.34
N LEU A 120 18.16 13.28 8.34
CA LEU A 120 17.80 12.64 7.08
C LEU A 120 19.02 12.59 6.16
N GLU A 121 19.35 11.41 5.66
CA GLU A 121 20.33 11.26 4.58
C GLU A 121 19.69 11.58 3.23
N LYS A 122 20.52 11.92 2.24
CA LYS A 122 20.03 12.20 0.88
C LYS A 122 19.31 10.96 0.31
N PRO A 123 18.13 11.11 -0.32
CA PRO A 123 17.46 10.01 -0.98
C PRO A 123 18.34 9.31 -2.03
N VAL A 124 18.25 7.99 -2.06
CA VAL A 124 18.98 7.10 -2.97
C VAL A 124 17.95 6.29 -3.76
N LYS A 125 18.19 6.17 -5.07
CA LYS A 125 17.37 5.35 -5.95
C LYS A 125 17.55 3.85 -5.66
N ILE A 126 16.43 3.13 -5.64
CA ILE A 126 16.36 1.67 -5.66
C ILE A 126 16.20 1.18 -7.11
N ASP A 127 15.10 1.56 -7.76
CA ASP A 127 14.75 1.11 -9.11
C ASP A 127 13.83 2.13 -9.81
N ASP A 128 13.82 2.12 -11.15
CA ASP A 128 12.95 2.93 -12.00
C ASP A 128 11.71 2.12 -12.44
N ASP A 129 10.72 2.80 -13.01
CA ASP A 129 9.49 2.20 -13.56
C ASP A 129 8.71 1.33 -12.55
N VAL A 130 8.70 1.75 -11.29
CA VAL A 130 8.00 1.07 -10.20
C VAL A 130 6.57 1.60 -10.07
N MET A 131 5.60 0.70 -10.13
CA MET A 131 4.16 1.02 -10.05
C MET A 131 3.62 1.01 -8.62
N GLY A 132 4.27 0.29 -7.71
CA GLY A 132 3.87 0.17 -6.32
C GLY A 132 4.86 -0.64 -5.50
N TYR A 133 4.75 -0.55 -4.18
CA TYR A 133 5.58 -1.31 -3.26
C TYR A 133 4.87 -1.56 -1.92
N GLN A 134 5.35 -2.55 -1.18
CA GLN A 134 4.90 -2.87 0.18
C GLN A 134 6.04 -3.50 1.00
N PHE A 135 5.98 -3.35 2.33
CA PHE A 135 6.91 -4.02 3.23
C PHE A 135 6.46 -5.43 3.56
N GLY A 136 7.43 -6.32 3.69
CA GLY A 136 7.20 -7.69 4.12
C GLY A 136 6.57 -7.81 5.50
N ASN A 137 6.03 -8.99 5.76
CA ASN A 137 5.28 -9.30 6.95
C ASN A 137 6.23 -9.40 8.14
N GLU A 138 6.31 -8.29 8.88
CA GLU A 138 7.16 -8.12 10.06
C GLU A 138 8.68 -8.23 9.83
N ASN A 139 9.16 -8.42 8.60
CA ASN A 139 10.56 -8.36 8.21
C ASN A 139 10.93 -7.01 7.57
N GLU A 140 12.18 -6.89 7.09
CA GLU A 140 12.72 -5.67 6.45
C GLU A 140 12.66 -5.71 4.92
N ASN A 141 12.05 -6.74 4.33
CA ASN A 141 11.99 -6.86 2.88
C ASN A 141 11.10 -5.78 2.28
N ILE A 142 11.53 -5.25 1.15
CA ILE A 142 10.69 -4.45 0.27
C ILE A 142 10.30 -5.29 -0.93
N PHE A 143 8.99 -5.43 -1.12
CA PHE A 143 8.39 -5.95 -2.34
C PHE A 143 7.97 -4.79 -3.22
N TYR A 144 8.32 -4.81 -4.49
CA TYR A 144 7.88 -3.79 -5.44
C TYR A 144 7.51 -4.38 -6.79
N PHE A 145 6.71 -3.64 -7.53
CA PHE A 145 5.97 -4.16 -8.67
C PHE A 145 6.24 -3.35 -9.92
N LYS A 146 6.46 -4.06 -11.04
CA LYS A 146 6.71 -3.47 -12.36
C LYS A 146 5.81 -4.15 -13.39
N ASP A 147 5.60 -3.47 -14.51
CA ASP A 147 4.91 -4.03 -15.68
C ASP A 147 3.50 -4.61 -15.40
N ILE A 148 2.75 -4.01 -14.47
CA ILE A 148 1.43 -4.50 -14.08
C ILE A 148 0.42 -4.28 -15.21
N LYS A 149 -0.23 -5.36 -15.65
CA LYS A 149 -1.36 -5.37 -16.58
C LYS A 149 -2.40 -6.37 -16.08
N ASN A 150 -3.67 -5.96 -16.03
CA ASN A 150 -4.77 -6.78 -15.52
C ASN A 150 -4.48 -7.36 -14.11
N SER A 151 -3.89 -6.56 -13.23
CA SER A 151 -3.48 -6.94 -11.86
C SER A 151 -2.35 -7.99 -11.76
N SER A 152 -1.73 -8.38 -12.88
CA SER A 152 -0.55 -9.25 -12.91
C SER A 152 0.68 -8.49 -13.38
N GLY A 153 1.86 -8.79 -12.83
CA GLY A 153 3.10 -8.11 -13.21
C GLY A 153 4.35 -8.77 -12.62
N ASP A 154 5.47 -8.07 -12.71
CA ASP A 154 6.73 -8.53 -12.13
C ASP A 154 6.82 -8.14 -10.65
N VAL A 155 7.21 -9.11 -9.82
CA VAL A 155 7.45 -8.90 -8.39
C VAL A 155 8.94 -8.96 -8.12
N TYR A 156 9.45 -7.92 -7.49
CA TYR A 156 10.83 -7.84 -7.02
C TYR A 156 10.86 -7.84 -5.50
N MET A 157 11.91 -8.43 -4.93
CA MET A 157 12.22 -8.39 -3.50
C MET A 157 13.66 -7.91 -3.34
N ASN A 158 13.86 -6.79 -2.64
CA ASN A 158 15.19 -6.23 -2.36
C ASN A 158 16.09 -6.13 -3.63
N ASN A 159 15.55 -5.53 -4.69
CA ASN A 159 16.22 -5.31 -5.97
C ASN A 159 16.49 -6.57 -6.81
N LYS A 160 15.79 -7.68 -6.54
CA LYS A 160 15.89 -8.93 -7.30
C LYS A 160 14.53 -9.36 -7.78
N LEU A 161 14.42 -9.70 -9.06
CA LEU A 161 13.21 -10.30 -9.61
C LEU A 161 12.94 -11.64 -8.90
N VAL A 162 11.74 -11.78 -8.35
CA VAL A 162 11.25 -13.02 -7.74
C VAL A 162 10.55 -13.85 -8.78
N ALA A 163 9.55 -13.27 -9.45
CA ALA A 163 8.76 -13.91 -10.49
C ALA A 163 8.08 -12.87 -11.38
N SER A 164 7.71 -13.31 -12.58
CA SER A 164 6.94 -12.55 -13.56
C SER A 164 5.51 -13.08 -13.65
N ASP A 165 4.62 -12.26 -14.20
CA ASP A 165 3.19 -12.56 -14.34
C ASP A 165 2.50 -12.94 -13.02
N VAL A 166 2.95 -12.34 -11.93
CA VAL A 166 2.39 -12.58 -10.60
C VAL A 166 1.11 -11.79 -10.43
N TYR A 167 0.01 -12.46 -10.08
CA TYR A 167 -1.23 -11.79 -9.69
C TYR A 167 -1.04 -11.10 -8.34
N ILE A 168 -0.88 -9.78 -8.34
CA ILE A 168 -0.39 -9.00 -7.20
C ILE A 168 -1.29 -9.16 -5.96
N SER A 169 -2.61 -9.28 -6.15
CA SER A 169 -3.58 -9.47 -5.06
C SER A 169 -3.48 -10.84 -4.36
N SER A 170 -2.75 -11.81 -4.92
CA SER A 170 -2.51 -13.12 -4.28
C SER A 170 -1.28 -13.16 -3.37
N LEU A 171 -0.47 -12.10 -3.36
CA LEU A 171 0.81 -12.09 -2.65
C LEU A 171 0.63 -12.32 -1.15
N TYR A 172 1.29 -13.35 -0.63
CA TYR A 172 1.32 -13.66 0.78
C TYR A 172 2.74 -13.92 1.27
N ASN A 173 3.27 -13.02 2.10
CA ASN A 173 4.55 -13.18 2.76
C ASN A 173 4.38 -13.76 4.17
N TYR A 174 5.09 -14.85 4.45
CA TYR A 174 5.10 -15.44 5.79
C TYR A 174 5.86 -14.55 6.75
N LYS A 175 5.26 -14.33 7.93
CA LYS A 175 5.81 -13.53 9.02
C LYS A 175 7.29 -13.83 9.29
N ASP A 176 8.12 -12.80 9.35
CA ASP A 176 9.55 -12.85 9.65
C ASP A 176 10.37 -13.75 8.69
N THR A 177 9.89 -13.97 7.46
CA THR A 177 10.61 -14.76 6.45
C THR A 177 10.60 -14.12 5.06
N ASP A 178 11.47 -14.62 4.18
CA ASP A 178 11.48 -14.25 2.75
C ASP A 178 10.51 -15.11 1.92
N LYS A 179 9.76 -16.02 2.55
CA LYS A 179 8.87 -16.94 1.83
C LYS A 179 7.66 -16.19 1.30
N LEU A 180 7.33 -16.42 0.03
CA LEU A 180 6.23 -15.76 -0.66
C LEU A 180 5.35 -16.80 -1.37
N LEU A 181 4.04 -16.74 -1.13
CA LEU A 181 3.03 -17.43 -1.91
C LEU A 181 2.34 -16.46 -2.85
N TYR A 182 2.04 -16.93 -4.05
CA TYR A 182 1.37 -16.15 -5.08
C TYR A 182 0.84 -17.05 -6.20
N TYR A 183 -0.02 -16.48 -7.04
CA TYR A 183 -0.41 -17.03 -8.32
C TYR A 183 0.41 -16.42 -9.45
N ILE A 184 0.73 -17.24 -10.46
CA ILE A 184 1.08 -16.80 -11.81
C ILE A 184 0.03 -17.31 -12.81
N ASP A 185 0.00 -16.75 -14.02
CA ASP A 185 -0.95 -17.13 -15.09
C ASP A 185 -2.42 -17.06 -14.63
N TYR A 186 -2.76 -16.12 -13.75
CA TYR A 186 -4.11 -16.02 -13.19
C TYR A 186 -5.12 -15.57 -14.25
N SER A 187 -6.25 -16.26 -14.34
CA SER A 187 -7.34 -15.92 -15.24
C SER A 187 -8.58 -15.47 -14.47
N ASP A 188 -9.04 -14.25 -14.71
CA ASP A 188 -10.33 -13.76 -14.16
C ASP A 188 -11.53 -14.59 -14.63
N LYS A 189 -11.41 -15.26 -15.79
CA LYS A 189 -12.48 -16.08 -16.36
C LYS A 189 -12.69 -17.38 -15.59
N SER A 190 -11.60 -18.08 -15.27
CA SER A 190 -11.65 -19.33 -14.50
C SER A 190 -11.41 -19.10 -13.00
N GLN A 191 -11.10 -17.86 -12.60
CA GLN A 191 -10.70 -17.45 -11.25
C GLN A 191 -9.72 -18.45 -10.64
N SER A 192 -8.67 -18.73 -11.39
CA SER A 192 -7.65 -19.71 -11.03
C SER A 192 -6.33 -19.36 -11.69
N GLY A 193 -5.25 -19.85 -11.11
CA GLY A 193 -3.89 -19.73 -11.64
C GLY A 193 -2.98 -20.82 -11.10
N THR A 194 -1.69 -20.69 -11.39
CA THR A 194 -0.67 -21.60 -10.88
C THR A 194 -0.21 -21.10 -9.51
N LEU A 195 -0.44 -21.89 -8.45
CA LEU A 195 0.06 -21.57 -7.11
C LEU A 195 1.55 -21.85 -7.01
N CYS A 196 2.33 -20.83 -6.65
CA CYS A 196 3.78 -20.89 -6.49
C CYS A 196 4.19 -20.54 -5.06
N LEU A 197 5.30 -21.15 -4.60
CA LEU A 197 5.99 -20.83 -3.36
C LEU A 197 7.45 -20.48 -3.66
N TYR A 198 7.82 -19.24 -3.37
CA TYR A 198 9.22 -18.83 -3.32
C TYR A 198 9.75 -19.01 -1.89
N ASP A 199 10.90 -19.67 -1.72
CA ASP A 199 11.48 -19.97 -0.40
C ASP A 199 12.52 -18.95 0.09
N GLY A 200 12.70 -17.84 -0.64
CA GLY A 200 13.79 -16.88 -0.46
C GLY A 200 14.97 -17.11 -1.41
N LYS A 201 14.99 -18.22 -2.15
CA LYS A 201 16.04 -18.57 -3.10
C LYS A 201 15.49 -19.12 -4.41
N VAL A 202 14.57 -20.08 -4.32
CA VAL A 202 14.01 -20.81 -5.46
C VAL A 202 12.49 -20.78 -5.41
N GLU A 203 11.89 -20.71 -6.59
CA GLU A 203 10.47 -20.89 -6.78
C GLU A 203 10.15 -22.39 -6.90
N THR A 204 9.05 -22.80 -6.27
CA THR A 204 8.43 -24.12 -6.44
C THR A 204 6.97 -23.94 -6.86
N LYS A 205 6.64 -24.44 -8.04
CA LYS A 205 5.25 -24.61 -8.48
C LYS A 205 4.57 -25.70 -7.64
N ILE A 206 3.47 -25.34 -6.97
CA ILE A 206 2.69 -26.24 -6.11
C ILE A 206 1.64 -27.00 -6.94
N ALA A 207 0.79 -26.27 -7.66
CA ALA A 207 -0.28 -26.84 -8.46
C ALA A 207 -0.79 -25.82 -9.51
N ASP A 208 -1.33 -26.36 -10.61
CA ASP A 208 -2.09 -25.62 -11.62
C ASP A 208 -3.57 -25.53 -11.22
N ASP A 209 -4.30 -24.62 -11.88
CA ASP A 209 -5.76 -24.49 -11.79
C ASP A 209 -6.28 -24.34 -10.34
N VAL A 210 -5.52 -23.61 -9.51
CA VAL A 210 -5.85 -23.34 -8.12
C VAL A 210 -6.73 -22.10 -8.04
N SER A 211 -7.93 -22.24 -7.47
CA SER A 211 -8.85 -21.11 -7.28
C SER A 211 -8.65 -20.40 -5.95
N TYR A 212 -8.45 -21.16 -4.88
CA TYR A 212 -8.27 -20.60 -3.53
C TYR A 212 -7.11 -21.28 -2.82
N PHE A 213 -6.35 -20.54 -2.03
CA PHE A 213 -5.39 -21.11 -1.10
C PHE A 213 -5.56 -20.50 0.30
N SER A 214 -5.10 -21.23 1.30
CA SER A 214 -4.96 -20.73 2.66
C SER A 214 -3.69 -21.34 3.28
N PRO A 215 -2.69 -20.51 3.62
CA PRO A 215 -1.53 -20.98 4.35
C PRO A 215 -1.97 -21.40 5.76
N ILE A 216 -1.56 -22.59 6.20
CA ILE A 216 -1.79 -23.07 7.58
C ILE A 216 -0.56 -22.78 8.44
N ASN A 217 0.62 -22.97 7.86
CA ASN A 217 1.92 -22.58 8.39
C ASN A 217 2.96 -22.62 7.27
N ASP A 218 4.22 -22.34 7.58
CA ASP A 218 5.33 -22.25 6.63
C ASP A 218 5.70 -23.56 5.89
N LYS A 219 5.01 -24.66 6.22
CA LYS A 219 5.18 -26.00 5.63
C LYS A 219 3.89 -26.56 5.03
N ASN A 220 2.73 -26.03 5.42
CA ASN A 220 1.43 -26.62 5.10
C ASN A 220 0.53 -25.57 4.47
N ILE A 221 0.07 -25.85 3.26
CA ILE A 221 -0.78 -24.95 2.48
C ILE A 221 -1.98 -25.76 2.00
N ALA A 222 -3.18 -25.34 2.42
CA ALA A 222 -4.42 -25.87 1.89
C ALA A 222 -4.79 -25.09 0.63
N TYR A 223 -5.32 -25.76 -0.38
CA TYR A 223 -5.80 -25.11 -1.58
C TYR A 223 -6.94 -25.88 -2.24
N LEU A 224 -7.78 -25.16 -2.97
CA LEU A 224 -8.88 -25.69 -3.76
C LEU A 224 -8.51 -25.65 -5.24
N MET A 225 -8.65 -26.79 -5.90
CA MET A 225 -8.55 -26.92 -7.35
C MET A 225 -9.86 -27.48 -7.93
N ASP A 226 -9.99 -27.43 -9.26
CA ASP A 226 -11.20 -27.88 -9.96
C ASP A 226 -12.48 -27.24 -9.42
N TYR A 227 -12.37 -25.99 -8.92
CA TYR A 227 -13.49 -25.29 -8.29
C TYR A 227 -14.52 -24.86 -9.34
N ARG A 228 -15.75 -25.30 -9.13
CA ARG A 228 -16.88 -25.00 -9.99
C ARG A 228 -17.72 -23.90 -9.37
N PHE A 229 -17.64 -22.70 -9.94
CA PHE A 229 -18.37 -21.53 -9.46
C PHE A 229 -19.89 -21.66 -9.53
N ASP A 230 -20.43 -22.46 -10.46
CA ASP A 230 -21.86 -22.75 -10.53
C ASP A 230 -22.36 -23.64 -9.38
N ARG A 231 -21.46 -24.37 -8.72
CA ARG A 231 -21.77 -25.27 -7.60
C ARG A 231 -21.13 -24.88 -6.28
N GLU A 232 -20.26 -23.86 -6.30
CA GLU A 232 -19.46 -23.38 -5.17
C GLU A 232 -18.70 -24.51 -4.47
N LYS A 233 -18.00 -25.34 -5.26
CA LYS A 233 -17.35 -26.56 -4.78
C LYS A 233 -16.10 -26.90 -5.57
N GLY A 234 -15.04 -27.33 -4.88
CA GLY A 234 -13.83 -27.88 -5.47
C GLY A 234 -13.19 -28.95 -4.60
N ASP A 235 -12.02 -29.42 -5.03
CA ASP A 235 -11.27 -30.47 -4.36
C ASP A 235 -10.20 -29.86 -3.44
N LEU A 236 -10.24 -30.28 -2.17
CA LEU A 236 -9.33 -29.80 -1.15
C LEU A 236 -8.04 -30.63 -1.13
N MET A 237 -6.94 -29.92 -1.34
CA MET A 237 -5.60 -30.47 -1.39
C MET A 237 -4.72 -29.84 -0.31
N LEU A 238 -3.77 -30.61 0.19
CA LEU A 238 -2.75 -30.16 1.15
C LEU A 238 -1.36 -30.33 0.55
N TYR A 239 -0.65 -29.21 0.36
CA TYR A 239 0.78 -29.20 0.12
C TYR A 239 1.53 -29.20 1.45
N ASN A 240 2.45 -30.15 1.63
CA ASN A 240 3.25 -30.34 2.85
C ASN A 240 4.77 -30.41 2.57
N GLY A 241 5.22 -29.78 1.47
CA GLY A 241 6.60 -29.84 0.99
C GLY A 241 6.96 -31.09 0.18
N LYS A 242 6.04 -32.07 0.06
CA LYS A 242 6.24 -33.24 -0.80
C LYS A 242 5.92 -32.93 -2.26
N LYS A 243 6.55 -33.67 -3.16
CA LYS A 243 6.33 -33.55 -4.62
C LYS A 243 4.88 -33.78 -5.04
N LYS A 244 4.13 -34.62 -4.31
CA LYS A 244 2.70 -34.85 -4.56
C LYS A 244 1.89 -34.27 -3.40
N PRO A 245 0.86 -33.45 -3.68
CA PRO A 245 -0.06 -32.98 -2.65
C PRO A 245 -0.89 -34.15 -2.10
N THR A 246 -1.44 -33.96 -0.91
CA THR A 246 -2.32 -34.92 -0.23
C THR A 246 -3.78 -34.51 -0.46
N PRO A 247 -4.62 -35.31 -1.13
CA PRO A 247 -6.05 -35.08 -1.17
C PRO A 247 -6.63 -35.18 0.23
N ILE A 248 -7.49 -34.23 0.60
CA ILE A 248 -8.11 -34.17 1.93
C ILE A 248 -9.61 -34.45 1.84
N ASP A 249 -10.31 -33.73 0.96
CA ASP A 249 -11.76 -33.84 0.79
C ASP A 249 -12.17 -33.34 -0.61
N THR A 250 -13.40 -33.64 -1.00
CA THR A 250 -14.03 -33.19 -2.26
C THR A 250 -15.29 -32.40 -1.94
N ASP A 251 -15.84 -31.65 -2.91
CA ASP A 251 -17.06 -30.85 -2.71
C ASP A 251 -16.91 -29.77 -1.62
N VAL A 252 -15.71 -29.24 -1.42
CA VAL A 252 -15.42 -28.20 -0.43
C VAL A 252 -15.74 -26.82 -0.99
N THR A 253 -16.51 -26.04 -0.23
CA THR A 253 -17.00 -24.71 -0.64
C THR A 253 -16.04 -23.57 -0.32
N ALA A 254 -15.34 -23.64 0.81
CA ALA A 254 -14.50 -22.51 1.24
C ALA A 254 -13.31 -22.94 2.09
N LEU A 255 -12.25 -22.14 1.99
CA LEU A 255 -11.13 -22.13 2.92
C LEU A 255 -11.26 -20.94 3.85
N LEU A 256 -11.19 -21.17 5.15
CA LEU A 256 -11.21 -20.10 6.15
C LEU A 256 -9.78 -19.71 6.53
N TRP A 257 -9.44 -18.45 6.31
CA TRP A 257 -8.14 -17.91 6.70
C TRP A 257 -8.07 -17.71 8.21
N ASN A 258 -6.95 -18.14 8.79
CA ASN A 258 -6.61 -17.76 10.16
C ASN A 258 -6.31 -16.26 10.19
N PRO A 259 -7.05 -15.43 10.95
CA PRO A 259 -6.82 -13.98 10.98
C PRO A 259 -5.40 -13.59 11.39
N LYS A 260 -4.72 -14.43 12.19
CA LYS A 260 -3.31 -14.22 12.59
C LYS A 260 -2.32 -14.39 11.45
N MET A 261 -2.76 -14.97 10.34
CA MET A 261 -1.95 -15.21 9.15
C MET A 261 -2.22 -14.20 8.06
N ILE A 262 -3.04 -13.18 8.29
CA ILE A 262 -3.29 -12.14 7.28
C ILE A 262 -2.11 -11.18 7.28
N TRP A 263 -1.48 -11.01 6.10
CA TRP A 263 -0.45 -9.99 5.88
C TRP A 263 -1.10 -8.73 5.31
N GLY A 264 -0.80 -7.58 5.93
CA GLY A 264 -1.31 -6.28 5.52
C GLY A 264 -2.77 -6.01 5.94
N SER A 265 -3.19 -4.75 5.85
CA SER A 265 -4.52 -4.26 6.25
C SER A 265 -5.50 -4.08 5.08
N TYR A 266 -5.17 -4.55 3.88
CA TYR A 266 -5.91 -4.26 2.63
C TYR A 266 -6.99 -5.30 2.28
N TRP A 267 -7.82 -5.71 3.25
CA TRP A 267 -9.03 -6.52 2.96
C TRP A 267 -10.30 -5.68 2.73
N TYR A 268 -10.21 -4.34 2.77
CA TYR A 268 -11.41 -3.48 2.71
C TYR A 268 -11.95 -3.17 1.30
N TYR A 269 -11.41 -3.72 0.22
CA TYR A 269 -11.84 -3.37 -1.15
C TYR A 269 -12.31 -4.53 -2.04
N PHE A 270 -12.52 -5.73 -1.50
CA PHE A 270 -12.94 -6.90 -2.30
C PHE A 270 -14.12 -7.68 -1.69
N TYR A 271 -15.15 -6.96 -1.27
CA TYR A 271 -16.52 -7.48 -1.13
C TYR A 271 -17.47 -6.65 -1.99
#